data_AF-A0A3R8U2C0-F1
#
_entry.id   AF-A0A3R8U2C0-F1
#
_cell.length_a   1.000
_cell.length_b   1.000
_cell.length_c   1.000
_cell.angle_alpha   90.00
_cell.angle_beta   90.00
_cell.angle_gamma   90.00
#
_symmetry.space_group_name_H-M   'P 1'
#
loop_
_entity.id
_entity.type
_entity.pdbx_description
1 polymer ?
#
loop_
_entity_poly.entity_id
_entity_poly.type
_entity_poly.pdbx_seq_one_letter_code
_entity_poly.pdbx_strand_id
1 'polypeptide(L)'
;MSDASILERIIVFSWILLAVIGGFNGIYICFHGIRRLDPYFSTKPNVEWESHSPFDSFCRMHRYSFQYTLGLKRPAIGNGLAVWLYFTCISLIVYWISMFIGFLGHQFGTSILN
;
A
#
# COMPACT_ATOMS: atom_id res chain seq x y z
N MET A 1 24.19 -16.60 -20.25
CA MET A 1 23.05 -15.87 -19.66
C MET A 1 23.63 -14.93 -18.62
N SER A 2 23.64 -13.63 -18.91
CA SER A 2 24.28 -12.60 -18.08
C SER A 2 23.54 -12.39 -16.77
N ASP A 3 24.23 -12.11 -15.67
CA ASP A 3 23.67 -11.80 -14.35
C ASP A 3 22.60 -10.69 -14.40
N ALA A 4 22.68 -9.78 -15.39
CA ALA A 4 21.67 -8.77 -15.68
C ALA A 4 20.27 -9.38 -15.91
N SER A 5 20.18 -10.54 -16.56
CA SER A 5 18.91 -11.24 -16.82
C SER A 5 18.31 -11.89 -15.56
N ILE A 6 19.15 -12.22 -14.57
CA ILE A 6 18.70 -12.77 -13.29
C ILE A 6 18.17 -11.64 -12.41
N LEU A 7 18.89 -10.51 -12.35
CA LEU A 7 18.48 -9.33 -11.60
C LEU A 7 17.14 -8.78 -12.09
N GLU A 8 16.96 -8.66 -13.41
CA GLU A 8 15.71 -8.21 -14.01
C GLU A 8 14.53 -9.11 -13.61
N ARG A 9 14.70 -10.43 -13.70
CA ARG A 9 13.67 -11.40 -13.27
C ARG A 9 13.33 -11.23 -11.81
N ILE A 10 14.32 -11.09 -10.93
CA ILE A 10 14.10 -10.89 -9.49
C ILE A 10 13.30 -9.61 -9.25
N ILE A 11 13.63 -8.52 -9.94
CA ILE A 11 12.90 -7.25 -9.82
C ILE A 11 11.45 -7.42 -10.25
N VAL A 12 11.20 -8.00 -11.44
CA VAL A 12 9.85 -8.19 -11.97
C VAL A 12 9.02 -9.11 -11.07
N PHE A 13 9.57 -10.25 -10.64
CA PHE A 13 8.87 -11.16 -9.74
C PHE A 13 8.57 -10.51 -8.38
N SER A 14 9.51 -9.74 -7.83
CA SER A 14 9.29 -9.01 -6.58
C SER A 14 8.19 -7.95 -6.73
N TRP A 15 8.16 -7.27 -7.88
CA TRP A 15 7.14 -6.28 -8.21
C TRP A 15 5.73 -6.89 -8.30
N ILE A 16 5.60 -8.01 -9.01
CA ILE A 16 4.34 -8.75 -9.12
C ILE A 16 3.91 -9.29 -7.76
N LEU A 17 4.84 -9.87 -6.99
CA LEU A 17 4.56 -10.40 -5.66
C LEU A 17 4.05 -9.29 -4.72
N LEU A 18 4.67 -8.11 -4.75
CA LEU A 18 4.22 -6.94 -3.98
C LEU A 18 2.81 -6.49 -4.39
N ALA A 19 2.49 -6.50 -5.69
CA ALA A 19 1.16 -6.17 -6.15
C ALA A 19 0.10 -7.16 -5.66
N VAL A 20 0.40 -8.47 -5.72
CA VAL A 20 -0.52 -9.53 -5.28
C VAL A 20 -0.74 -9.48 -3.77
N ILE A 21 0.33 -9.46 -2.97
CA ILE A 21 0.23 -9.42 -1.51
C ILE A 21 -0.38 -8.08 -1.06
N GLY A 22 -0.03 -6.98 -1.73
CA GLY A 22 -0.63 -5.66 -1.51
C GLY A 22 -2.15 -5.66 -1.75
N GLY A 23 -2.61 -6.33 -2.81
CA GLY A 23 -4.04 -6.50 -3.10
C GLY A 23 -4.78 -7.28 -2.01
N PHE A 24 -4.26 -8.44 -1.59
CA PHE A 24 -4.83 -9.21 -0.49
C PHE A 24 -4.82 -8.43 0.84
N ASN A 25 -3.73 -7.71 1.12
CA ASN A 25 -3.64 -6.84 2.28
C ASN A 25 -4.69 -5.72 2.23
N GLY A 26 -4.90 -5.12 1.05
CA GLY A 26 -5.95 -4.13 0.82
C GLY A 26 -7.34 -4.66 1.13
N ILE A 27 -7.67 -5.86 0.64
CA ILE A 27 -8.93 -6.54 0.95
C ILE A 27 -9.06 -6.77 2.46
N TYR A 28 -8.00 -7.28 3.11
CA TYR A 28 -8.01 -7.49 4.56
C TYR A 28 -8.25 -6.17 5.33
N ILE A 29 -7.64 -5.07 4.89
CA ILE A 29 -7.83 -3.73 5.45
C ILE A 29 -9.29 -3.29 5.33
N CYS A 30 -9.90 -3.46 4.16
CA CYS A 30 -11.29 -3.06 3.89
C CYS A 30 -12.27 -3.65 4.90
N PHE A 31 -12.06 -4.92 5.27
CA PHE A 31 -13.02 -5.64 6.11
C PHE A 31 -12.63 -5.68 7.59
N HIS A 32 -11.35 -5.82 7.92
CA HIS A 32 -10.92 -6.20 9.28
C HIS A 32 -9.75 -5.38 9.82
N GLY A 33 -8.89 -4.84 8.96
CA GLY A 33 -7.61 -4.29 9.38
C GLY A 33 -7.70 -2.98 10.16
N ILE A 34 -8.63 -2.09 9.81
CA ILE A 34 -8.66 -0.72 10.31
C ILE A 34 -8.83 -0.62 11.83
N ARG A 35 -9.62 -1.54 12.42
CA ARG A 35 -9.90 -1.60 13.87
C ARG A 35 -8.65 -1.77 14.74
N ARG A 36 -7.56 -2.30 14.17
CA ARG A 36 -6.27 -2.46 14.89
C ARG A 36 -5.45 -1.17 14.96
N LEU A 37 -5.70 -0.22 14.08
CA LEU A 37 -4.92 1.03 13.95
C LEU A 37 -5.70 2.24 14.46
N ASP A 38 -7.02 2.15 14.44
CA ASP A 38 -7.96 3.14 14.96
C ASP A 38 -7.59 3.71 16.34
N PRO A 39 -7.20 2.91 17.36
CA PRO A 39 -6.85 3.43 18.68
C PRO A 39 -5.62 4.34 18.71
N TYR A 40 -4.74 4.26 17.70
CA TYR A 40 -3.48 5.00 17.66
C TYR A 40 -3.56 6.28 16.82
N PHE A 41 -4.44 6.28 15.80
CA PHE A 41 -4.51 7.36 14.82
C PHE A 41 -5.78 8.20 14.91
N SER A 42 -6.93 7.63 15.29
CA SER A 42 -8.15 8.41 15.49
C SER A 42 -8.16 9.06 16.87
N THR A 43 -8.70 10.28 16.92
CA THR A 43 -8.95 11.01 18.17
C THR A 43 -10.42 10.95 18.57
N LYS A 44 -11.25 10.20 17.83
CA LYS A 44 -12.69 10.14 18.07
C LYS A 44 -13.05 9.07 19.09
N PRO A 45 -14.09 9.30 19.92
CA PRO A 45 -14.54 8.34 20.91
C PRO A 45 -15.21 7.10 20.29
N ASN A 46 -15.72 7.21 19.06
CA ASN A 46 -16.32 6.08 18.35
C ASN A 46 -15.75 5.99 16.92
N VAL A 47 -14.76 5.12 16.73
CA VAL A 47 -14.00 5.02 15.48
C VAL A 47 -14.74 4.19 14.42
N GLU A 48 -15.70 3.36 14.84
CA GLU A 48 -16.56 2.58 13.94
C GLU A 48 -17.46 3.47 13.08
N TRP A 49 -17.65 4.72 13.47
CA TRP A 49 -18.43 5.72 12.73
C TRP A 49 -17.58 6.50 11.71
N GLU A 50 -16.27 6.26 11.64
CA GLU A 50 -15.42 6.89 10.63
C GLU A 50 -15.42 6.15 9.28
N SER A 51 -15.85 4.89 9.25
CA SER A 51 -15.92 4.09 8.03
C SER A 51 -17.32 3.49 7.87
N HIS A 52 -18.15 4.06 7.00
CA HIS A 52 -19.45 3.48 6.65
C HIS A 52 -19.34 2.42 5.56
N SER A 53 -18.23 2.43 4.81
CA SER A 53 -17.97 1.48 3.74
C SER A 53 -16.58 0.84 3.87
N PRO A 54 -16.36 -0.35 3.27
CA PRO A 54 -15.04 -0.97 3.18
C PRO A 54 -14.02 -0.06 2.46
N PHE A 55 -14.48 0.77 1.52
CA PHE A 55 -13.63 1.73 0.82
C PHE A 55 -13.17 2.87 1.72
N ASP A 56 -14.00 3.33 2.67
CA ASP A 56 -13.59 4.33 3.65
C ASP A 56 -12.49 3.80 4.56
N SER A 57 -12.61 2.53 4.99
CA SER A 57 -11.56 1.83 5.74
C SER A 57 -10.25 1.73 4.96
N PHE A 58 -10.35 1.43 3.67
CA PHE A 58 -9.20 1.42 2.77
C PHE A 58 -8.54 2.80 2.67
N CYS A 59 -9.31 3.86 2.38
CA CYS A 59 -8.80 5.23 2.30
C CYS A 59 -8.16 5.70 3.62
N ARG A 60 -8.78 5.40 4.76
CA ARG A 60 -8.24 5.76 6.09
C ARG A 60 -6.93 5.05 6.38
N MET A 61 -6.84 3.76 6.04
CA MET A 61 -5.61 3.01 6.20
C MET A 61 -4.45 3.61 5.38
N HIS A 62 -4.68 3.97 4.11
CA HIS A 62 -3.63 4.64 3.32
C HIS A 62 -3.18 5.94 3.97
N ARG A 63 -4.14 6.74 4.45
CA ARG A 63 -3.82 7.98 5.15
C ARG A 63 -2.95 7.70 6.38
N TYR A 64 -3.27 6.71 7.19
CA TYR A 64 -2.48 6.35 8.37
C TYR A 64 -1.08 5.84 7.98
N SER A 65 -1.00 4.99 6.95
CA SER A 65 0.28 4.52 6.40
C SER A 65 1.16 5.68 5.93
N PHE A 66 0.63 6.62 5.15
CA PHE A 66 1.39 7.79 4.72
C PHE A 66 1.80 8.69 5.88
N GLN A 67 0.88 8.99 6.80
CA GLN A 67 1.17 9.82 7.97
C GLN A 67 2.29 9.22 8.85
N TYR A 68 2.27 7.89 9.02
CA TYR A 68 3.27 7.19 9.80
C TYR A 68 4.63 7.14 9.08
N THR A 69 4.64 6.71 7.82
CA THR A 69 5.88 6.53 7.04
C THR A 69 6.57 7.86 6.79
N LEU A 70 5.82 8.91 6.41
CA LEU A 70 6.36 10.26 6.13
C LEU A 70 6.64 11.09 7.39
N GLY A 71 6.34 10.57 8.59
CA GLY A 71 6.66 11.24 9.85
C GLY A 71 5.72 12.36 10.27
N LEU A 72 4.59 12.54 9.57
CA LEU A 72 3.58 13.56 9.91
C LEU A 72 2.84 13.25 11.23
N LYS A 73 2.62 11.97 11.52
CA LYS A 73 2.03 11.50 12.78
C LYS A 73 2.56 10.09 13.09
N ARG A 74 3.44 9.98 14.10
CA ARG A 74 4.06 8.72 14.54
C ARG A 74 3.68 8.37 15.98
N PRO A 75 2.49 7.77 16.20
CA PRO A 75 2.14 7.22 17.50
C PRO A 75 3.10 6.09 17.88
N ALA A 76 3.30 5.88 19.18
CA ALA A 76 4.02 4.72 19.70
C ALA A 76 3.16 3.46 19.48
N ILE A 77 3.57 2.64 18.52
CA ILE A 77 2.91 1.38 18.14
C ILE A 77 3.91 0.24 18.18
N GLY A 78 3.42 -1.00 18.34
CA GLY A 78 4.27 -2.18 18.29
C GLY A 78 4.93 -2.37 16.92
N ASN A 79 6.11 -3.00 16.90
CA ASN A 79 6.89 -3.22 15.68
C ASN A 79 6.11 -3.91 14.55
N GLY A 80 5.20 -4.83 14.89
CA GLY A 80 4.35 -5.51 13.90
C GLY A 80 3.41 -4.53 13.15
N LEU A 81 2.78 -3.60 13.87
CA LEU A 81 1.92 -2.59 13.25
C LEU A 81 2.76 -1.58 12.44
N ALA A 82 3.96 -1.23 12.91
CA ALA A 82 4.87 -0.37 12.18
C ALA A 82 5.27 -0.99 10.84
N VAL A 83 5.73 -2.26 10.85
CA VAL A 83 6.06 -3.00 9.62
C VAL A 83 4.86 -3.07 8.69
N TRP A 84 3.67 -3.31 9.23
CA TRP A 84 2.45 -3.37 8.42
C TRP A 84 2.10 -2.03 7.76
N LEU A 85 2.27 -0.91 8.45
CA LEU A 85 2.09 0.43 7.89
C LEU A 85 3.10 0.72 6.78
N TYR A 86 4.38 0.38 6.98
CA TYR A 86 5.41 0.52 5.94
C TYR A 86 5.11 -0.36 4.72
N PHE A 87 4.74 -1.62 4.93
CA PHE A 87 4.35 -2.53 3.86
C PHE A 87 3.16 -2.00 3.06
N THR A 88 2.13 -1.51 3.75
CA THR A 88 0.94 -0.93 3.11
C THR A 88 1.29 0.33 2.31
N CYS A 89 2.20 1.17 2.83
CA CYS A 89 2.69 2.34 2.11
C CYS A 89 3.47 1.97 0.84
N ILE A 90 4.43 1.04 0.95
CA ILE A 90 5.27 0.60 -0.18
C ILE A 90 4.42 -0.07 -1.26
N SER A 91 3.53 -1.00 -0.88
CA SER A 91 2.64 -1.68 -1.84
C SER A 91 1.73 -0.69 -2.57
N LEU A 92 1.22 0.35 -1.88
CA LEU A 92 0.43 1.39 -2.53
C LEU A 92 1.27 2.23 -3.50
N ILE A 93 2.50 2.59 -3.16
CA ILE A 93 3.42 3.31 -4.06
C ILE A 93 3.67 2.49 -5.32
N VAL A 94 3.99 1.20 -5.16
CA VAL A 94 4.19 0.27 -6.29
C VAL A 94 2.96 0.19 -7.18
N TYR A 95 1.76 0.13 -6.60
CA TYR A 95 0.51 0.15 -7.35
C TYR A 95 0.35 1.44 -8.18
N TRP A 96 0.52 2.62 -7.57
CA TRP A 96 0.39 3.89 -8.27
C TRP A 96 1.44 4.09 -9.36
N ILE A 97 2.69 3.69 -9.12
CA ILE A 97 3.75 3.71 -10.13
C ILE A 97 3.36 2.80 -11.30
N SER A 98 2.86 1.60 -11.02
CA SER A 98 2.44 0.65 -12.08
C SER A 98 1.30 1.21 -12.92
N MET A 99 0.29 1.80 -12.28
CA MET A 99 -0.83 2.46 -12.96
C MET A 99 -0.35 3.65 -13.80
N PHE A 100 0.58 4.45 -13.27
CA PHE A 100 1.14 5.60 -13.99
C PHE A 100 1.95 5.16 -15.21
N ILE A 101 2.80 4.13 -15.08
CA ILE A 101 3.55 3.56 -16.21
C ILE A 101 2.59 3.03 -17.28
N GLY A 102 1.54 2.30 -16.89
CA GLY A 102 0.52 1.80 -17.82
C GLY A 102 -0.24 2.93 -18.53
N PHE A 103 -0.60 3.98 -17.79
CA PHE A 103 -1.22 5.18 -18.34
C PHE A 103 -0.31 5.89 -19.35
N LEU A 104 0.97 6.07 -19.04
CA LEU A 104 1.96 6.66 -19.94
C LEU A 104 2.12 5.81 -21.21
N GLY A 105 2.21 4.49 -21.07
CA GLY A 105 2.26 3.56 -22.22
C GLY A 105 1.05 3.69 -23.13
N HIS A 106 -0.15 3.78 -22.54
CA HIS A 106 -1.38 3.97 -23.30
C HIS A 106 -1.46 5.34 -23.99
N GLN A 107 -1.08 6.42 -23.31
CA GLN A 107 -1.19 7.78 -23.87
C GLN A 107 -0.11 8.11 -24.90
N PHE A 108 1.13 7.67 -24.69
CA PHE A 108 2.26 8.02 -25.55
C PHE A 108 2.58 6.94 -26.58
N GLY A 109 1.80 5.85 -26.63
CA GLY A 109 2.05 4.72 -27.55
C GLY A 109 3.42 4.07 -27.34
N THR A 110 4.05 4.29 -26.19
CA THR A 110 5.33 3.68 -25.86
C THR A 110 5.06 2.22 -25.53
N SER A 111 5.40 1.33 -26.48
CA SER A 111 5.62 -0.08 -26.15
C SER A 111 6.83 -0.13 -25.21
N ILE A 112 6.60 -0.17 -23.91
CA ILE A 112 7.65 -0.36 -22.90
C ILE A 112 8.20 -1.81 -22.96
N LEU A 113 7.74 -2.60 -23.94
CA LEU A 113 8.12 -4.00 -24.19
C LEU A 113 8.78 -4.24 -25.56
N ASN A 114 9.24 -3.19 -26.26
CA ASN A 114 10.07 -3.34 -27.47
C ASN A 114 11.55 -3.06 -27.21
#